data_AF-A0A8T3AEF7-F1
#
_entry.id   AF-A0A8T3AEF7-F1
#
_cell.length_a   1.000
_cell.length_b   1.000
_cell.length_c   1.000
_cell.angle_alpha   90.00
_cell.angle_beta   90.00
_cell.angle_gamma   90.00
#
_symmetry.space_group_name_H-M   'P 1'
#
loop_
_entity.id
_entity.type
_entity.pdbx_description
1 polymer ?
#
loop_
_entity_poly.entity_id
_entity_poly.type
_entity_poly.pdbx_seq_one_letter_code
_entity_poly.pdbx_strand_id
1 'polypeptide(L)'
;MQNKHHSSSYQYNPSRPPPTPPNSAFLYPKPPEETMEKSLSYLLLYLLILSQAASPTAVTYHRSTYIIHVSPSLQPSTSPTPFHWYSCTLRSLPRHLRRPIGRIIYTYDRVAIGFAARLTDPQAAALRLLPHILAVVPDSPRFPHITHTPSFLHLSTTSGLWPRSSFASSVVVAVLDTGIFPYSSSFIDPNISSPPSSFHASCDFLNSSSASGPCSNKLVGAKFFYKGYESALGHPIDESRESKSPLDTEGHGTHTSSTAGGAVVSGASFLGYAEGEARGIATEARIAAYKICWTAGCFDSDILAAMDAAVADGANVISLSVGRTVTTPLLQRFHRHRCVWRRPPWCNRVLLRRKFRP
;
A
#
# COMPACT_ATOMS: atom_id res chain seq x y z
N MET A 1 45.67 40.10 18.72
CA MET A 1 46.67 39.13 19.21
C MET A 1 47.46 38.66 17.98
N GLN A 2 48.47 39.39 17.48
CA GLN A 2 49.89 39.42 17.93
C GLN A 2 50.42 38.02 18.26
N ASN A 3 51.55 37.51 17.77
CA ASN A 3 52.65 38.01 16.92
C ASN A 3 53.41 36.75 16.42
N LYS A 4 53.82 36.66 15.14
CA LYS A 4 55.17 36.94 14.56
C LYS A 4 56.29 36.02 15.08
N HIS A 5 57.20 35.50 14.26
CA HIS A 5 58.38 36.13 13.63
C HIS A 5 59.25 34.97 13.08
N HIS A 6 60.24 35.06 12.19
CA HIS A 6 60.84 36.12 11.37
C HIS A 6 61.63 35.43 10.25
N SER A 7 61.96 36.19 9.22
CA SER A 7 62.77 35.77 8.09
C SER A 7 64.21 36.32 8.22
N SER A 8 65.16 35.50 7.76
CA SER A 8 66.42 35.84 7.08
C SER A 8 67.64 36.42 7.85
N SER A 9 68.80 35.83 7.52
CA SER A 9 69.97 36.47 6.87
C SER A 9 71.32 36.48 7.61
N TYR A 10 72.37 36.52 6.77
CA TYR A 10 73.79 36.81 7.00
C TYR A 10 74.68 35.61 7.41
N GLN A 11 75.92 35.44 6.93
CA GLN A 11 76.81 36.29 6.14
C GLN A 11 77.96 35.43 5.59
N TYR A 12 78.43 35.76 4.38
CA TYR A 12 79.69 35.28 3.82
C TYR A 12 80.85 36.10 4.40
N ASN A 13 81.95 35.46 4.84
CA ASN A 13 83.22 36.16 5.12
C ASN A 13 84.42 35.34 4.60
N PRO A 14 85.21 35.90 3.66
CA PRO A 14 86.34 35.24 2.99
C PRO A 14 87.65 35.43 3.76
N SER A 15 88.22 34.36 4.32
CA SER A 15 89.56 34.41 4.93
C SER A 15 90.18 33.02 5.12
N ARG A 16 90.80 32.43 4.07
CA ARG A 16 92.12 31.73 4.15
C ARG A 16 92.55 31.10 2.81
N PRO A 17 93.87 31.01 2.56
CA PRO A 17 94.48 30.76 1.25
C PRO A 17 94.60 29.25 0.92
N PRO A 18 94.89 28.89 -0.35
CA PRO A 18 94.89 27.51 -0.79
C PRO A 18 96.24 26.82 -0.49
N PRO A 19 96.24 25.52 -0.16
CA PRO A 19 97.40 24.68 -0.41
C PRO A 19 97.09 23.62 -1.48
N THR A 20 97.97 23.60 -2.47
CA THR A 20 98.18 22.59 -3.51
C THR A 20 98.53 21.20 -2.94
N PRO A 21 98.41 20.13 -3.73
CA PRO A 21 98.06 18.80 -3.25
C PRO A 21 99.29 17.96 -2.91
N PRO A 22 99.11 16.86 -2.15
CA PRO A 22 99.93 15.69 -2.35
C PRO A 22 99.10 14.56 -2.96
N ASN A 23 99.60 14.10 -4.11
CA ASN A 23 99.35 12.78 -4.65
C ASN A 23 99.37 11.71 -3.55
N SER A 24 98.28 10.97 -3.42
CA SER A 24 98.36 9.58 -3.02
C SER A 24 97.12 8.87 -3.53
N ALA A 25 97.39 7.86 -4.37
CA ALA A 25 96.42 6.94 -4.89
C ALA A 25 95.62 6.32 -3.74
N PHE A 26 94.30 6.54 -3.74
CA PHE A 26 93.38 5.79 -2.90
C PHE A 26 92.37 5.06 -3.78
N LEU A 27 92.35 3.76 -3.54
CA LEU A 27 91.50 2.74 -4.13
C LEU A 27 90.03 3.16 -4.10
N TYR A 28 89.35 3.07 -5.24
CA TYR A 28 87.90 2.97 -5.24
C TYR A 28 87.51 1.65 -4.56
N PRO A 29 86.72 1.66 -3.48
CA PRO A 29 86.14 0.45 -2.93
C PRO A 29 85.20 -0.14 -3.99
N LYS A 30 85.33 -1.45 -4.25
CA LYS A 30 84.30 -2.22 -4.95
C LYS A 30 82.94 -1.95 -4.29
N PRO A 31 81.88 -1.66 -5.06
CA PRO A 31 80.53 -1.61 -4.48
C PRO A 31 80.19 -3.00 -3.92
N PRO A 32 79.50 -3.07 -2.77
CA PRO A 32 79.14 -4.34 -2.16
C PRO A 32 78.09 -5.03 -3.04
N GLU A 33 78.42 -6.24 -3.47
CA GLU A 33 77.62 -7.15 -4.31
C GLU A 33 76.38 -7.72 -3.58
N GLU A 34 75.98 -7.10 -2.46
CA GLU A 34 74.95 -7.59 -1.53
C GLU A 34 73.72 -6.66 -1.44
N THR A 35 73.64 -5.64 -2.30
CA THR A 35 72.58 -4.62 -2.28
C THR A 35 71.37 -4.99 -3.13
N MET A 36 71.55 -5.86 -4.14
CA MET A 36 70.50 -6.17 -5.10
C MET A 36 69.50 -7.21 -4.58
N GLU A 37 69.95 -8.23 -3.85
CA GLU A 37 69.06 -9.27 -3.30
C GLU A 37 68.16 -8.75 -2.18
N LYS A 38 68.69 -7.88 -1.31
CA LYS A 38 67.90 -7.21 -0.26
C LYS A 38 66.86 -6.28 -0.89
N SER A 39 67.24 -5.52 -1.93
CA SER A 39 66.32 -4.66 -2.68
C SER A 39 65.21 -5.45 -3.39
N LEU A 40 65.54 -6.59 -4.01
CA LEU A 40 64.54 -7.49 -4.58
C LEU A 40 63.61 -8.10 -3.53
N SER A 41 64.15 -8.43 -2.35
CA SER A 41 63.36 -8.99 -1.24
C SER A 41 62.38 -7.97 -0.68
N TYR A 42 62.78 -6.70 -0.52
CA TYR A 42 61.87 -5.62 -0.12
C TYR A 42 60.84 -5.31 -1.19
N LEU A 43 61.22 -5.36 -2.48
CA LEU A 43 60.29 -5.18 -3.59
C LEU A 43 59.27 -6.32 -3.64
N LEU A 44 59.70 -7.57 -3.48
CA LEU A 44 58.83 -8.75 -3.40
C LEU A 44 57.89 -8.67 -2.19
N LEU A 45 58.40 -8.25 -1.03
CA LEU A 45 57.59 -8.07 0.17
C LEU A 45 56.57 -6.95 -0.01
N TYR A 46 56.96 -5.83 -0.64
CA TYR A 46 56.08 -4.72 -0.97
C TYR A 46 54.99 -5.13 -1.98
N LEU A 47 55.35 -5.92 -3.00
CA LEU A 47 54.42 -6.50 -3.97
C LEU A 47 53.47 -7.52 -3.33
N LEU A 48 53.95 -8.31 -2.34
CA LEU A 48 53.12 -9.22 -1.54
C LEU A 48 52.16 -8.49 -0.59
N ILE A 49 52.55 -7.34 -0.06
CA ILE A 49 51.67 -6.49 0.76
C ILE A 49 50.61 -5.80 -0.12
N LEU A 50 51.00 -5.32 -1.31
CA LEU A 50 50.08 -4.76 -2.31
C LEU A 50 49.08 -5.79 -2.85
N SER A 51 49.48 -7.06 -3.00
CA SER A 51 48.57 -8.12 -3.48
C SER A 51 47.54 -8.54 -2.42
N GLN A 52 47.85 -8.42 -1.13
CA GLN A 52 46.87 -8.66 -0.05
C GLN A 52 45.91 -7.48 0.16
N ALA A 53 46.32 -6.25 -0.15
CA ALA A 53 45.44 -5.08 -0.15
C ALA A 53 44.41 -5.11 -1.31
N ALA A 54 44.70 -5.85 -2.38
CA ALA A 54 43.81 -6.09 -3.51
C ALA A 54 42.88 -7.30 -3.29
N SER A 55 42.30 -7.44 -2.11
CA SER A 55 41.08 -8.24 -2.01
C SER A 55 40.00 -7.50 -2.81
N PRO A 56 39.35 -8.09 -3.82
CA PRO A 56 38.19 -7.47 -4.42
C PRO A 56 37.20 -7.26 -3.29
N THR A 57 36.98 -6.01 -2.91
CA THR A 57 35.86 -5.68 -2.03
C THR A 57 34.65 -6.27 -2.71
N ALA A 58 34.07 -7.30 -2.10
CA ALA A 58 32.83 -7.85 -2.60
C ALA A 58 31.84 -6.69 -2.52
N VAL A 59 31.56 -6.05 -3.66
CA VAL A 59 30.56 -5.00 -3.74
C VAL A 59 29.24 -5.70 -3.40
N THR A 60 28.86 -5.60 -2.13
CA THR A 60 27.60 -6.13 -1.62
C THR A 60 26.51 -5.21 -2.13
N TYR A 61 26.07 -5.45 -3.35
CA TYR A 61 24.93 -4.74 -3.90
C TYR A 61 23.72 -4.99 -2.98
N HIS A 62 23.16 -3.89 -2.48
CA HIS A 62 21.94 -3.91 -1.71
C HIS A 62 20.85 -4.64 -2.52
N ARG A 63 20.15 -5.58 -1.89
CA ARG A 63 19.09 -6.36 -2.53
C ARG A 63 17.74 -5.89 -2.05
N SER A 64 16.93 -5.38 -2.97
CA SER A 64 15.55 -4.97 -2.74
C SER A 64 14.59 -5.97 -3.40
N THR A 65 13.34 -5.97 -2.96
CA THR A 65 12.29 -6.72 -3.64
C THR A 65 11.76 -5.87 -4.79
N TYR A 66 11.48 -6.51 -5.93
CA TYR A 66 10.87 -5.89 -7.09
C TYR A 66 9.67 -6.73 -7.53
N ILE A 67 8.65 -6.07 -8.06
CA ILE A 67 7.50 -6.66 -8.76
C ILE A 67 7.76 -6.54 -10.26
N ILE A 68 7.76 -7.67 -10.95
CA ILE A 68 8.06 -7.81 -12.38
C ILE A 68 6.79 -8.23 -13.11
N HIS A 69 6.27 -7.35 -13.97
CA HIS A 69 5.15 -7.66 -14.86
C HIS A 69 5.67 -8.20 -16.19
N VAL A 70 5.04 -9.23 -16.71
CA VAL A 70 5.47 -9.92 -17.94
C VAL A 70 4.34 -9.96 -18.96
N SER A 71 4.70 -10.01 -20.24
CA SER A 71 3.74 -10.16 -21.33
C SER A 71 3.38 -11.64 -21.53
N PRO A 72 2.14 -12.06 -21.24
CA PRO A 72 1.74 -13.48 -21.35
C PRO A 72 1.76 -13.98 -22.80
N SER A 73 1.53 -13.07 -23.76
CA SER A 73 1.59 -13.35 -25.19
C SER A 73 2.97 -13.79 -25.67
N LEU A 74 4.02 -13.51 -24.88
CA LEU A 74 5.41 -13.84 -25.18
C LEU A 74 5.91 -15.03 -24.32
N GLN A 75 5.01 -15.75 -23.65
CA GLN A 75 5.39 -16.94 -22.88
C GLN A 75 5.89 -18.06 -23.83
N PRO A 76 7.10 -18.60 -23.61
CA PRO A 76 7.61 -19.71 -24.41
C PRO A 76 6.78 -20.98 -24.19
N SER A 77 6.41 -21.66 -25.28
CA SER A 77 5.71 -22.96 -25.25
C SER A 77 6.51 -24.07 -24.54
N THR A 78 7.84 -23.90 -24.48
CA THR A 78 8.78 -24.80 -23.81
C THR A 78 8.82 -24.66 -22.29
N SER A 79 8.13 -23.68 -21.71
CA SER A 79 8.12 -23.47 -20.26
C SER A 79 6.96 -24.22 -19.61
N PRO A 80 7.23 -25.30 -18.82
CA PRO A 80 6.18 -26.13 -18.22
C PRO A 80 5.34 -25.38 -17.18
N THR A 81 5.89 -24.32 -16.55
CA THR A 81 5.17 -23.49 -15.57
C THR A 81 5.63 -22.02 -15.66
N PRO A 82 4.80 -21.06 -15.20
CA PRO A 82 5.22 -19.66 -15.06
C PRO A 82 6.49 -19.52 -14.21
N PHE A 83 6.58 -20.27 -13.10
CA PHE A 83 7.78 -20.28 -12.25
C PHE A 83 9.04 -20.71 -13.00
N HIS A 84 8.95 -21.73 -13.85
CA HIS A 84 10.08 -22.16 -14.69
C HIS A 84 10.51 -21.06 -15.66
N TRP A 85 9.56 -20.44 -16.36
CA TRP A 85 9.83 -19.35 -17.29
C TRP A 85 10.53 -18.16 -16.60
N TYR A 86 10.03 -17.74 -15.44
CA TYR A 86 10.61 -16.64 -14.67
C TYR A 86 11.99 -16.99 -14.12
N SER A 87 12.19 -18.23 -13.69
CA SER A 87 13.50 -18.73 -13.26
C SER A 87 14.52 -18.69 -14.41
N CYS A 88 14.11 -19.07 -15.62
CA CYS A 88 14.95 -18.94 -16.82
C CYS A 88 15.24 -17.48 -17.16
N THR A 89 14.25 -16.60 -17.02
CA THR A 89 14.42 -15.14 -17.23
C THR A 89 15.48 -14.56 -16.29
N LEU A 90 15.49 -14.96 -15.01
CA LEU A 90 16.54 -14.51 -14.08
C LEU A 90 17.92 -15.09 -14.41
N ARG A 91 17.98 -16.31 -14.97
CA ARG A 91 19.23 -16.95 -15.39
C ARG A 91 19.78 -16.42 -16.71
N SER A 92 18.94 -15.83 -17.57
CA SER A 92 19.35 -15.25 -18.86
C SER A 92 20.07 -13.91 -18.72
N LEU A 93 20.09 -13.31 -17.54
CA LEU A 93 20.85 -12.08 -17.27
C LEU A 93 22.36 -12.28 -17.57
N PRO A 94 23.08 -11.20 -17.96
CA PRO A 94 24.52 -11.24 -18.23
C PRO A 94 25.32 -11.87 -17.09
N ARG A 95 26.39 -12.62 -17.41
CA ARG A 95 27.16 -13.39 -16.42
C ARG A 95 27.64 -12.55 -15.23
N HIS A 96 28.01 -11.29 -15.47
CA HIS A 96 28.46 -10.35 -14.43
C HIS A 96 27.33 -9.85 -13.51
N LEU A 97 26.07 -9.89 -13.95
CA LEU A 97 24.90 -9.50 -13.14
C LEU A 97 24.20 -10.71 -12.49
N ARG A 98 24.51 -11.93 -12.93
CA ARG A 98 23.77 -13.14 -12.53
C ARG A 98 24.01 -13.55 -11.08
N ARG A 99 25.14 -13.14 -10.48
CA ARG A 99 25.47 -13.47 -9.10
C ARG A 99 25.29 -12.24 -8.20
N PRO A 100 24.57 -12.36 -7.07
CA PRO A 100 23.82 -13.53 -6.62
C PRO A 100 22.55 -13.77 -7.47
N ILE A 101 22.13 -15.03 -7.64
CA ILE A 101 20.91 -15.32 -8.44
C ILE A 101 19.70 -14.67 -7.75
N GLY A 102 18.88 -14.00 -8.55
CA GLY A 102 17.61 -13.43 -8.10
C GLY A 102 16.71 -14.51 -7.50
N ARG A 103 16.13 -14.24 -6.32
CA ARG A 103 15.23 -15.20 -5.66
C ARG A 103 13.80 -14.78 -5.90
N ILE A 104 13.02 -15.61 -6.58
CA ILE A 104 11.57 -15.42 -6.72
C ILE A 104 10.93 -15.60 -5.34
N ILE A 105 10.04 -14.69 -4.98
CA ILE A 105 9.29 -14.69 -3.72
C ILE A 105 7.87 -15.16 -3.98
N TYR A 106 7.23 -14.62 -5.03
CA TYR A 106 5.86 -14.97 -5.43
C TYR A 106 5.71 -14.95 -6.95
N THR A 107 4.73 -15.69 -7.45
CA THR A 107 4.30 -15.67 -8.85
C THR A 107 2.82 -15.30 -8.94
N TYR A 108 2.45 -14.52 -9.95
CA TYR A 108 1.10 -14.02 -10.18
C TYR A 108 0.61 -14.48 -11.56
N ASP A 109 -0.62 -15.00 -11.63
CA ASP A 109 -1.20 -15.58 -12.86
C ASP A 109 -2.65 -15.14 -13.17
N ARG A 110 -3.30 -14.40 -12.27
CA ARG A 110 -4.73 -14.01 -12.39
C ARG A 110 -4.95 -12.50 -12.54
N VAL A 111 -4.63 -11.73 -11.50
CA VAL A 111 -4.93 -10.29 -11.42
C VAL A 111 -3.78 -9.45 -11.96
N ALA A 112 -2.56 -9.97 -11.85
CA ALA A 112 -1.37 -9.51 -12.52
C ALA A 112 -0.64 -10.74 -13.05
N ILE A 113 0.05 -10.61 -14.18
CA ILE A 113 0.86 -11.70 -14.72
C ILE A 113 2.33 -11.31 -14.55
N GLY A 114 3.06 -12.13 -13.78
CA GLY A 114 4.44 -11.82 -13.42
C GLY A 114 4.92 -12.48 -12.15
N PHE A 115 5.93 -11.89 -11.52
CA PHE A 115 6.54 -12.42 -10.30
C PHE A 115 7.17 -11.33 -9.44
N ALA A 116 7.30 -11.57 -8.14
CA ALA A 116 8.12 -10.76 -7.24
C ALA A 116 9.46 -11.46 -7.01
N ALA A 117 10.56 -10.71 -7.05
CA ALA A 117 11.89 -11.27 -6.81
C ALA A 117 12.79 -10.31 -6.03
N ARG A 118 13.70 -10.89 -5.24
CA ARG A 118 14.76 -10.14 -4.55
C ARG A 118 15.98 -10.01 -5.45
N LEU A 119 16.26 -8.80 -5.90
CA LEU A 119 17.24 -8.47 -6.95
C LEU A 119 18.18 -7.34 -6.50
N THR A 120 19.32 -7.22 -7.16
CA THR A 120 20.16 -6.01 -7.10
C THR A 120 19.65 -4.96 -8.10
N ASP A 121 19.96 -3.69 -7.90
CA ASP A 121 19.52 -2.63 -8.83
C ASP A 121 20.02 -2.83 -10.27
N PRO A 122 21.28 -3.27 -10.50
CA PRO A 122 21.73 -3.62 -11.84
C PRO A 122 20.94 -4.78 -12.48
N GLN A 123 20.52 -5.78 -11.69
CA GLN A 123 19.67 -6.88 -12.18
C GLN A 123 18.29 -6.35 -12.58
N ALA A 124 17.67 -5.51 -11.74
CA ALA A 124 16.38 -4.90 -12.04
C ALA A 124 16.43 -4.02 -13.29
N ALA A 125 17.50 -3.23 -13.47
CA ALA A 125 17.73 -2.43 -14.67
C ALA A 125 17.88 -3.31 -15.92
N ALA A 126 18.65 -4.40 -15.84
CA ALA A 126 18.83 -5.32 -16.96
C ALA A 126 17.52 -6.04 -17.35
N LEU A 127 16.66 -6.37 -16.39
CA LEU A 127 15.36 -6.98 -16.68
C LEU A 127 14.43 -6.05 -17.47
N ARG A 128 14.48 -4.72 -17.23
CA ARG A 128 13.67 -3.74 -17.98
C ARG A 128 13.96 -3.72 -19.48
N LEU A 129 15.11 -4.22 -19.89
CA LEU A 129 15.52 -4.27 -21.30
C LEU A 129 15.04 -5.54 -22.02
N LEU A 130 14.44 -6.49 -21.31
CA LEU A 130 13.95 -7.73 -21.91
C LEU A 130 12.58 -7.50 -22.56
N PRO A 131 12.35 -7.98 -23.79
CA PRO A 131 11.13 -7.67 -24.56
C PRO A 131 9.85 -8.24 -23.96
N HIS A 132 9.94 -9.31 -23.16
CA HIS A 132 8.80 -9.92 -22.48
C HIS A 132 8.51 -9.34 -21.09
N ILE A 133 9.34 -8.40 -20.62
CA ILE A 133 9.14 -7.69 -19.36
C ILE A 133 8.43 -6.37 -19.65
N LEU A 134 7.23 -6.21 -19.08
CA LEU A 134 6.41 -5.00 -19.26
C LEU A 134 6.79 -3.90 -18.26
N ALA A 135 7.11 -4.29 -17.03
CA ALA A 135 7.50 -3.35 -15.98
C ALA A 135 8.34 -4.04 -14.90
N VAL A 136 9.26 -3.28 -14.29
CA VAL A 136 10.02 -3.68 -13.10
C VAL A 136 9.92 -2.55 -12.07
N VAL A 137 9.11 -2.77 -11.04
CA VAL A 137 8.73 -1.76 -10.04
C VAL A 137 9.32 -2.17 -8.69
N PRO A 138 10.00 -1.27 -7.95
CA PRO A 138 10.47 -1.59 -6.60
C PRO A 138 9.29 -1.88 -5.68
N ASP A 139 9.37 -2.99 -4.95
CA ASP A 139 8.41 -3.30 -3.90
C ASP A 139 8.64 -2.34 -2.74
N SER A 140 7.60 -1.61 -2.38
CA SER A 140 7.66 -0.56 -1.38
C SER A 140 6.65 -0.88 -0.30
N PRO A 141 7.02 -0.82 0.99
CA PRO A 141 6.05 -1.00 2.06
C PRO A 141 4.92 0.01 1.85
N ARG A 142 3.70 -0.52 1.77
CA ARG A 142 2.49 0.29 1.82
C ARG A 142 2.01 0.21 3.25
N PHE A 143 1.92 1.36 3.89
CA PHE A 143 1.26 1.48 5.18
C PHE A 143 -0.21 1.79 4.91
N PRO A 144 -1.15 1.32 5.74
CA PRO A 144 -2.50 1.83 5.74
C PRO A 144 -2.43 3.35 5.93
N HIS A 145 -2.82 4.09 4.89
CA HIS A 145 -2.90 5.54 4.90
C HIS A 145 -4.35 5.93 4.64
N ILE A 146 -5.01 6.58 5.60
CA ILE A 146 -6.29 7.26 5.35
C ILE A 146 -6.32 8.62 6.07
N THR A 147 -5.73 9.66 5.47
CA THR A 147 -5.88 11.06 5.93
C THR A 147 -5.66 12.10 4.81
N HIS A 148 -5.94 11.80 3.54
CA HIS A 148 -5.89 12.82 2.47
C HIS A 148 -6.81 12.52 1.28
N THR A 149 -7.96 11.87 1.51
CA THR A 149 -8.81 11.38 0.41
C THR A 149 -9.52 12.47 -0.41
N PRO A 150 -10.04 13.59 0.15
CA PRO A 150 -10.74 14.57 -0.68
C PRO A 150 -9.80 15.43 -1.52
N SER A 151 -8.73 15.95 -0.92
CA SER A 151 -7.74 16.78 -1.64
C SER A 151 -7.02 16.00 -2.73
N PHE A 152 -6.70 14.72 -2.48
CA PHE A 152 -6.13 13.83 -3.50
C PHE A 152 -7.09 13.62 -4.69
N LEU A 153 -8.40 13.55 -4.42
CA LEU A 153 -9.43 13.46 -5.45
C LEU A 153 -9.81 14.83 -6.06
N HIS A 154 -9.08 15.90 -5.72
CA HIS A 154 -9.37 17.28 -6.10
C HIS A 154 -10.79 17.75 -5.76
N LEU A 155 -11.38 17.21 -4.69
CA LEU A 155 -12.64 17.72 -4.14
C LEU A 155 -12.37 19.06 -3.46
N SER A 156 -13.13 20.08 -3.87
CA SER A 156 -12.98 21.46 -3.41
C SER A 156 -14.31 22.02 -2.92
N THR A 157 -14.27 22.85 -1.89
CA THR A 157 -15.46 23.55 -1.36
C THR A 157 -15.95 24.66 -2.28
N THR A 158 -15.10 25.15 -3.20
CA THR A 158 -15.43 26.28 -4.09
C THR A 158 -15.85 25.87 -5.48
N SER A 159 -15.51 24.66 -5.94
CA SER A 159 -15.83 24.17 -7.28
C SER A 159 -15.77 22.64 -7.36
N GLY A 160 -16.29 22.06 -8.45
CA GLY A 160 -16.25 20.62 -8.68
C GLY A 160 -17.45 19.87 -8.09
N LEU A 161 -17.24 18.62 -7.67
CA LEU A 161 -18.32 17.70 -7.31
C LEU A 161 -19.11 18.16 -6.08
N TRP A 162 -18.43 18.65 -5.04
CA TRP A 162 -19.06 19.02 -3.76
C TRP A 162 -20.12 20.13 -3.89
N PRO A 163 -19.82 21.32 -4.47
CA PRO A 163 -20.87 22.32 -4.68
C PRO A 163 -21.98 21.83 -5.61
N ARG A 164 -21.65 21.03 -6.64
CA ARG A 164 -22.61 20.51 -7.61
C ARG A 164 -23.56 19.45 -7.04
N SER A 165 -23.12 18.72 -6.02
CA SER A 165 -23.92 17.71 -5.33
C SER A 165 -24.50 18.21 -4.00
N SER A 166 -24.39 19.52 -3.71
CA SER A 166 -24.76 20.10 -2.41
C SER A 166 -24.17 19.32 -1.23
N PHE A 167 -22.89 18.92 -1.38
CA PHE A 167 -22.13 18.11 -0.40
C PHE A 167 -22.80 16.80 0.01
N ALA A 168 -23.77 16.34 -0.78
CA ALA A 168 -24.63 15.19 -0.53
C ALA A 168 -25.51 15.32 0.73
N SER A 169 -25.89 16.54 1.11
CA SER A 169 -26.72 16.86 2.29
C SER A 169 -28.05 16.10 2.39
N SER A 170 -28.62 15.71 1.25
CA SER A 170 -29.85 14.94 1.14
C SER A 170 -29.65 13.44 0.95
N VAL A 171 -28.40 12.95 0.99
CA VAL A 171 -28.04 11.56 0.75
C VAL A 171 -27.83 10.84 2.07
N VAL A 172 -28.45 9.68 2.22
CA VAL A 172 -28.19 8.74 3.32
C VAL A 172 -27.36 7.57 2.82
N VAL A 173 -26.21 7.37 3.45
CA VAL A 173 -25.33 6.20 3.24
C VAL A 173 -25.61 5.20 4.35
N ALA A 174 -26.19 4.06 3.98
CA ALA A 174 -26.32 2.91 4.86
C ALA A 174 -25.00 2.14 4.90
N VAL A 175 -24.40 2.00 6.09
CA VAL A 175 -23.15 1.29 6.30
C VAL A 175 -23.45 -0.02 7.01
N LEU A 176 -23.24 -1.13 6.31
CA LEU A 176 -23.45 -2.50 6.82
C LEU A 176 -22.11 -3.07 7.26
N ASP A 177 -21.87 -3.13 8.58
CA ASP A 177 -20.53 -3.36 9.15
C ASP A 177 -20.59 -3.86 10.62
N THR A 178 -19.55 -3.62 11.44
CA THR A 178 -19.46 -3.97 12.88
C THR A 178 -20.27 -3.04 13.81
N GLY A 179 -20.98 -2.06 13.24
CA GLY A 179 -21.78 -1.08 13.97
C GLY A 179 -21.21 0.33 13.84
N ILE A 180 -21.52 1.20 14.81
CA ILE A 180 -20.94 2.54 14.89
C ILE A 180 -20.69 2.97 16.34
N PHE A 181 -19.62 3.75 16.57
CA PHE A 181 -19.38 4.47 17.81
C PHE A 181 -19.93 5.90 17.69
N PRO A 182 -21.15 6.18 18.19
CA PRO A 182 -21.90 7.40 17.85
C PRO A 182 -21.30 8.68 18.44
N TYR A 183 -20.48 8.56 19.48
CA TYR A 183 -19.87 9.70 20.17
C TYR A 183 -18.55 10.19 19.54
N SER A 184 -18.13 9.59 18.43
CA SER A 184 -16.99 10.09 17.67
C SER A 184 -17.31 11.48 17.10
N SER A 185 -16.34 12.40 17.15
CA SER A 185 -16.45 13.74 16.54
C SER A 185 -16.80 13.68 15.05
N SER A 186 -16.50 12.57 14.37
CA SER A 186 -16.89 12.36 12.96
C SER A 186 -18.41 12.24 12.75
N PHE A 187 -19.20 12.02 13.80
CA PHE A 187 -20.66 11.90 13.72
C PHE A 187 -21.40 12.98 14.49
N ILE A 188 -20.68 14.01 14.92
CA ILE A 188 -21.23 15.17 15.62
C ILE A 188 -21.04 16.38 14.70
N ASP A 189 -22.14 16.84 14.11
CA ASP A 189 -22.15 18.06 13.32
C ASP A 189 -23.39 18.89 13.71
N PRO A 190 -23.23 19.98 14.48
CA PRO A 190 -24.36 20.80 14.91
C PRO A 190 -24.94 21.64 13.76
N ASN A 191 -24.22 21.81 12.66
CA ASN A 191 -24.64 22.66 11.54
C ASN A 191 -25.40 21.88 10.46
N ILE A 192 -25.47 20.55 10.59
CA ILE A 192 -26.14 19.71 9.61
C ILE A 192 -27.67 19.82 9.75
N SER A 193 -28.33 20.14 8.64
CA SER A 193 -29.79 20.35 8.59
C SER A 193 -30.57 19.10 8.99
N SER A 194 -31.90 19.16 9.12
CA SER A 194 -32.69 17.96 9.37
C SER A 194 -32.49 16.89 8.27
N PRO A 195 -32.55 15.59 8.60
CA PRO A 195 -32.40 14.53 7.62
C PRO A 195 -33.53 14.54 6.57
N PRO A 196 -33.34 13.90 5.40
CA PRO A 196 -34.38 13.75 4.40
C PRO A 196 -35.64 13.14 5.00
N SER A 197 -36.79 13.76 4.76
CA SER A 197 -38.08 13.28 5.29
C SER A 197 -38.52 11.93 4.75
N SER A 198 -37.87 11.43 3.68
CA SER A 198 -38.11 10.11 3.12
C SER A 198 -37.36 8.98 3.84
N PHE A 199 -36.44 9.32 4.75
CA PHE A 199 -35.63 8.34 5.48
C PHE A 199 -36.21 8.05 6.87
N HIS A 200 -36.41 6.78 7.20
CA HIS A 200 -37.19 6.36 8.37
C HIS A 200 -36.61 5.17 9.15
N ALA A 201 -35.30 5.14 9.38
CA ALA A 201 -34.71 4.14 10.27
C ALA A 201 -34.93 4.48 11.76
N SER A 202 -35.02 3.43 12.59
CA SER A 202 -35.00 3.55 14.05
C SER A 202 -33.57 3.73 14.60
N CYS A 203 -33.48 4.06 15.88
CA CYS A 203 -32.20 4.20 16.60
C CYS A 203 -32.15 3.22 17.78
N ASP A 204 -31.66 2.01 17.52
CA ASP A 204 -31.83 0.85 18.40
C ASP A 204 -30.71 0.69 19.46
N PHE A 205 -30.13 1.81 19.93
CA PHE A 205 -29.05 1.78 20.93
C PHE A 205 -29.50 1.50 22.36
N LEU A 206 -30.79 1.67 22.67
CA LEU A 206 -31.33 1.51 24.02
C LEU A 206 -32.65 0.72 23.98
N ASN A 207 -32.88 -0.09 25.01
CA ASN A 207 -34.19 -0.68 25.32
C ASN A 207 -35.14 0.30 26.04
N SER A 208 -34.80 1.60 26.14
CA SER A 208 -35.53 2.54 26.99
C SER A 208 -36.09 3.74 26.23
N SER A 209 -37.25 4.16 26.73
CA SER A 209 -38.24 5.15 26.30
C SER A 209 -37.77 6.60 26.08
N SER A 210 -36.49 6.86 25.85
CA SER A 210 -35.99 8.14 25.31
C SER A 210 -35.97 8.07 23.78
N ALA A 211 -36.85 8.84 23.14
CA ALA A 211 -37.36 8.64 21.78
C ALA A 211 -36.36 8.65 20.61
N SER A 212 -35.04 8.79 20.81
CA SER A 212 -34.09 8.89 19.68
C SER A 212 -32.69 8.30 19.91
N GLY A 213 -32.36 7.73 21.09
CA GLY A 213 -31.01 7.22 21.34
C GLY A 213 -29.89 8.26 21.07
N PRO A 214 -28.66 7.84 20.75
CA PRO A 214 -27.56 8.73 20.37
C PRO A 214 -27.61 9.15 18.89
N CYS A 215 -28.71 8.87 18.18
CA CYS A 215 -28.87 9.33 16.80
C CYS A 215 -29.09 10.85 16.77
N SER A 216 -28.62 11.45 15.69
CA SER A 216 -28.61 12.89 15.46
C SER A 216 -29.01 13.17 14.01
N ASN A 217 -28.96 14.44 13.59
CA ASN A 217 -29.11 14.75 12.18
C ASN A 217 -27.97 14.15 11.34
N LYS A 218 -26.81 13.83 11.92
CA LYS A 218 -25.68 13.23 11.20
C LYS A 218 -25.78 11.70 11.15
N LEU A 219 -25.98 11.07 12.30
CA LEU A 219 -26.27 9.64 12.45
C LEU A 219 -27.78 9.46 12.54
N VAL A 220 -28.42 9.21 11.40
CA VAL A 220 -29.88 9.31 11.26
C VAL A 220 -30.62 8.02 11.60
N GLY A 221 -29.89 6.92 11.76
CA GLY A 221 -30.46 5.62 12.10
C GLY A 221 -29.38 4.63 12.49
N ALA A 222 -29.74 3.68 13.34
CA ALA A 222 -28.83 2.65 13.81
C ALA A 222 -29.60 1.39 14.18
N LYS A 223 -29.32 0.29 13.48
CA LYS A 223 -29.96 -1.03 13.66
C LYS A 223 -28.90 -2.12 13.79
N PHE A 224 -29.29 -3.31 14.24
CA PHE A 224 -28.41 -4.46 14.34
C PHE A 224 -29.14 -5.78 14.03
N PHE A 225 -28.42 -6.74 13.45
CA PHE A 225 -28.94 -8.00 12.93
C PHE A 225 -28.04 -9.14 13.37
N TYR A 226 -28.60 -10.12 14.08
CA TYR A 226 -27.84 -11.18 14.76
C TYR A 226 -28.51 -12.55 14.75
N LYS A 227 -29.67 -12.69 14.09
CA LYS A 227 -30.44 -13.94 14.13
C LYS A 227 -29.71 -15.05 13.38
N GLY A 228 -29.05 -14.72 12.28
CA GLY A 228 -28.17 -15.63 11.55
C GLY A 228 -27.00 -16.10 12.41
N TYR A 229 -26.35 -15.16 13.09
CA TYR A 229 -25.27 -15.42 14.02
C TYR A 229 -25.65 -16.41 15.13
N GLU A 230 -26.71 -16.14 15.89
CA GLU A 230 -27.13 -17.02 16.99
C GLU A 230 -27.61 -18.38 16.49
N SER A 231 -28.31 -18.42 15.35
CA SER A 231 -28.73 -19.68 14.73
C SER A 231 -27.55 -20.54 14.31
N ALA A 232 -26.45 -19.95 13.83
CA ALA A 232 -25.28 -20.69 13.38
C ALA A 232 -24.43 -21.21 14.55
N LEU A 233 -24.36 -20.46 15.66
CA LEU A 233 -23.59 -20.85 16.83
C LEU A 233 -24.38 -21.70 17.84
N GLY A 234 -25.72 -21.71 17.75
CA GLY A 234 -26.58 -22.50 18.64
C GLY A 234 -26.66 -21.95 20.06
N HIS A 235 -26.23 -20.71 20.29
CA HIS A 235 -26.31 -20.03 21.58
C HIS A 235 -26.53 -18.52 21.36
N PRO A 236 -27.10 -17.80 22.36
CA PRO A 236 -27.24 -16.36 22.27
C PRO A 236 -25.88 -15.65 22.31
N ILE A 237 -25.84 -14.42 21.81
CA ILE A 237 -24.69 -13.53 22.00
C ILE A 237 -24.42 -13.35 23.50
N ASP A 238 -23.14 -13.49 23.88
CA ASP A 238 -22.67 -13.18 25.22
C ASP A 238 -22.56 -11.66 25.41
N GLU A 239 -23.61 -11.07 25.98
CA GLU A 239 -23.70 -9.62 26.20
C GLU A 239 -22.71 -9.07 27.23
N SER A 240 -21.94 -9.94 27.92
CA SER A 240 -20.79 -9.51 28.73
C SER A 240 -19.58 -9.13 27.87
N ARG A 241 -19.53 -9.61 26.62
CA ARG A 241 -18.42 -9.39 25.68
C ARG A 241 -18.80 -8.46 24.54
N GLU A 242 -20.03 -8.60 24.04
CA GLU A 242 -20.52 -7.80 22.92
C GLU A 242 -22.02 -7.55 23.10
N SER A 243 -22.41 -6.29 23.32
CA SER A 243 -23.82 -5.94 23.55
C SER A 243 -24.67 -6.12 22.30
N LYS A 244 -25.92 -6.56 22.45
CA LYS A 244 -26.93 -6.54 21.38
C LYS A 244 -27.42 -5.12 21.13
N SER A 245 -26.57 -4.33 20.49
CA SER A 245 -26.86 -2.97 20.09
C SER A 245 -26.10 -2.62 18.80
N PRO A 246 -26.43 -1.51 18.13
CA PRO A 246 -25.65 -0.98 17.01
C PRO A 246 -24.24 -0.50 17.39
N LEU A 247 -23.86 -0.56 18.67
CA LEU A 247 -22.56 -0.10 19.14
C LEU A 247 -21.43 -0.92 18.50
N ASP A 248 -20.48 -0.19 17.94
CA ASP A 248 -19.22 -0.74 17.45
C ASP A 248 -18.26 -0.99 18.59
N THR A 249 -17.86 -2.24 18.76
CA THR A 249 -16.86 -2.68 19.74
C THR A 249 -15.57 -3.17 19.07
N GLU A 250 -15.48 -3.09 17.74
CA GLU A 250 -14.32 -3.53 16.96
C GLU A 250 -13.59 -2.31 16.34
N GLY A 251 -14.35 -1.39 15.73
CA GLY A 251 -13.86 -0.13 15.17
C GLY A 251 -13.97 -0.01 13.64
N HIS A 252 -14.10 -1.12 12.91
CA HIS A 252 -14.14 -1.14 11.45
C HIS A 252 -15.34 -0.37 10.91
N GLY A 253 -16.54 -0.59 11.46
CA GLY A 253 -17.76 0.12 11.06
C GLY A 253 -17.69 1.63 11.33
N THR A 254 -17.13 2.03 12.47
CA THR A 254 -16.87 3.45 12.79
C THR A 254 -15.91 4.09 11.79
N HIS A 255 -14.84 3.38 11.44
CA HIS A 255 -13.82 3.86 10.51
C HIS A 255 -14.34 3.94 9.07
N THR A 256 -15.07 2.93 8.59
CA THR A 256 -15.67 2.93 7.24
C THR A 256 -16.74 4.01 7.12
N SER A 257 -17.57 4.18 8.15
CA SER A 257 -18.59 5.23 8.21
C SER A 257 -17.99 6.64 8.18
N SER A 258 -16.95 6.91 8.97
CA SER A 258 -16.29 8.22 8.98
C SER A 258 -15.57 8.52 7.66
N THR A 259 -15.04 7.48 6.98
CA THR A 259 -14.45 7.62 5.65
C THR A 259 -15.50 7.99 4.59
N ALA A 260 -16.66 7.34 4.62
CA ALA A 260 -17.72 7.58 3.64
C ALA A 260 -18.33 8.98 3.80
N GLY A 261 -18.71 9.35 5.02
CA GLY A 261 -19.45 10.57 5.29
C GLY A 261 -19.21 11.16 6.67
N GLY A 262 -18.01 11.06 7.23
CA GLY A 262 -17.65 11.74 8.47
C GLY A 262 -17.73 13.27 8.34
N ALA A 263 -18.16 13.91 9.43
CA ALA A 263 -18.09 15.36 9.62
C ALA A 263 -16.63 15.82 9.64
N VAL A 264 -16.46 17.14 9.59
CA VAL A 264 -15.14 17.77 9.62
C VAL A 264 -14.60 17.80 11.04
N VAL A 265 -13.40 17.24 11.25
CA VAL A 265 -12.72 17.17 12.54
C VAL A 265 -11.30 17.72 12.39
N SER A 266 -11.09 18.95 12.86
CA SER A 266 -9.78 19.59 12.86
C SER A 266 -8.87 19.03 13.96
N GLY A 267 -7.56 19.00 13.73
CA GLY A 267 -6.56 18.50 14.68
C GLY A 267 -6.62 16.99 14.92
N ALA A 268 -7.25 16.25 14.01
CA ALA A 268 -7.28 14.79 14.07
C ALA A 268 -5.87 14.25 13.79
N SER A 269 -5.43 13.30 14.61
CA SER A 269 -4.17 12.59 14.44
C SER A 269 -4.23 11.21 15.08
N PHE A 270 -3.32 10.32 14.68
CA PHE A 270 -3.09 9.06 15.37
C PHE A 270 -1.73 9.11 16.04
N LEU A 271 -1.68 9.33 17.36
CA LEU A 271 -0.42 9.47 18.11
C LEU A 271 0.53 10.52 17.50
N GLY A 272 -0.02 11.63 16.98
CA GLY A 272 0.73 12.70 16.30
C GLY A 272 1.07 12.42 14.82
N TYR A 273 0.82 11.21 14.32
CA TYR A 273 0.93 10.92 12.89
C TYR A 273 -0.30 11.46 12.15
N ALA A 274 -0.06 11.92 10.92
CA ALA A 274 -1.09 12.40 10.01
C ALA A 274 -1.98 13.50 10.61
N GLU A 275 -1.36 14.40 11.38
CA GLU A 275 -2.05 15.55 11.95
C GLU A 275 -2.66 16.42 10.85
N GLY A 276 -3.95 16.72 11.00
CA GLY A 276 -4.66 17.56 10.06
C GLY A 276 -6.16 17.57 10.29
N GLU A 277 -6.90 17.81 9.22
CA GLU A 277 -8.37 17.81 9.25
C GLU A 277 -8.91 16.51 8.65
N ALA A 278 -9.48 15.67 9.51
CA ALA A 278 -10.18 14.47 9.08
C ALA A 278 -11.60 14.83 8.60
N ARG A 279 -12.04 14.22 7.51
CA ARG A 279 -13.40 14.35 6.99
C ARG A 279 -13.74 13.19 6.06
N GLY A 280 -15.02 12.90 5.89
CA GLY A 280 -15.50 11.95 4.90
C GLY A 280 -15.41 12.48 3.47
N ILE A 281 -15.63 11.59 2.50
CA ILE A 281 -15.77 11.96 1.08
C ILE A 281 -16.99 12.85 0.87
N ALA A 282 -18.10 12.56 1.55
CA ALA A 282 -19.33 13.33 1.50
C ALA A 282 -19.67 13.90 2.89
N THR A 283 -19.12 15.06 3.20
CA THR A 283 -19.17 15.63 4.56
C THR A 283 -20.56 15.96 5.06
N GLU A 284 -21.51 16.27 4.18
CA GLU A 284 -22.91 16.54 4.56
C GLU A 284 -23.82 15.32 4.35
N ALA A 285 -23.30 14.19 3.85
CA ALA A 285 -24.08 12.95 3.78
C ALA A 285 -24.46 12.47 5.18
N ARG A 286 -25.63 11.84 5.27
CA ARG A 286 -26.14 11.21 6.49
C ARG A 286 -25.65 9.79 6.58
N ILE A 287 -25.39 9.32 7.79
CA ILE A 287 -24.98 7.95 8.05
C ILE A 287 -26.14 7.20 8.71
N ALA A 288 -26.43 6.01 8.21
CA ALA A 288 -27.27 5.03 8.88
C ALA A 288 -26.46 3.75 9.10
N ALA A 289 -26.32 3.31 10.35
CA ALA A 289 -25.49 2.16 10.70
C ALA A 289 -26.33 0.88 10.83
N TYR A 290 -25.90 -0.20 10.18
CA TYR A 290 -26.54 -1.50 10.26
C TYR A 290 -25.49 -2.52 10.69
N LYS A 291 -25.46 -2.85 11.99
CA LYS A 291 -24.52 -3.83 12.53
C LYS A 291 -24.93 -5.24 12.08
N ILE A 292 -24.07 -5.89 11.32
CA ILE A 292 -24.26 -7.25 10.77
C ILE A 292 -23.11 -8.21 11.12
N CYS A 293 -22.02 -7.64 11.62
CA CYS A 293 -20.82 -8.37 11.99
C CYS A 293 -20.69 -8.44 13.50
N TRP A 294 -20.36 -9.64 13.97
CA TRP A 294 -20.16 -9.97 15.36
C TRP A 294 -18.82 -10.71 15.50
N THR A 295 -18.47 -11.10 16.71
CA THR A 295 -17.19 -11.77 17.02
C THR A 295 -16.84 -12.94 16.08
N ALA A 296 -17.79 -13.82 15.74
CA ALA A 296 -17.58 -14.97 14.83
C ALA A 296 -17.78 -14.66 13.32
N GLY A 297 -17.95 -13.39 12.97
CA GLY A 297 -18.12 -12.91 11.60
C GLY A 297 -19.52 -12.40 11.29
N CYS A 298 -19.79 -12.23 10.00
CA CYS A 298 -21.03 -11.69 9.46
C CYS A 298 -21.72 -12.77 8.62
N PHE A 299 -22.95 -13.11 8.98
CA PHE A 299 -23.69 -14.19 8.34
C PHE A 299 -24.53 -13.66 7.17
N ASP A 300 -24.56 -14.40 6.05
CA ASP A 300 -25.29 -13.99 4.83
C ASP A 300 -26.77 -13.67 5.10
N SER A 301 -27.40 -14.38 6.04
CA SER A 301 -28.79 -14.11 6.45
C SER A 301 -28.94 -12.75 7.16
N ASP A 302 -28.01 -12.38 8.03
CA ASP A 302 -28.03 -11.07 8.70
C ASP A 302 -27.66 -9.94 7.73
N ILE A 303 -26.73 -10.20 6.79
CA ILE A 303 -26.39 -9.27 5.69
C ILE A 303 -27.64 -8.96 4.84
N LEU A 304 -28.34 -10.00 4.38
CA LEU A 304 -29.53 -9.83 3.55
C LEU A 304 -30.66 -9.13 4.31
N ALA A 305 -30.86 -9.44 5.59
CA ALA A 305 -31.85 -8.77 6.42
C ALA A 305 -31.54 -7.27 6.61
N ALA A 306 -30.27 -6.93 6.78
CA ALA A 306 -29.84 -5.54 6.88
C ALA A 306 -29.96 -4.78 5.55
N MET A 307 -29.68 -5.43 4.42
CA MET A 307 -29.88 -4.83 3.09
C MET A 307 -31.35 -4.50 2.85
N ASP A 308 -32.25 -5.44 3.18
CA ASP A 308 -33.69 -5.25 3.04
C ASP A 308 -34.17 -4.09 3.92
N ALA A 309 -33.72 -4.03 5.18
CA ALA A 309 -34.02 -2.93 6.08
C ALA A 309 -33.48 -1.58 5.56
N ALA A 310 -32.25 -1.53 5.05
CA ALA A 310 -31.65 -0.30 4.53
C ALA A 310 -32.41 0.25 3.32
N VAL A 311 -32.87 -0.64 2.43
CA VAL A 311 -33.71 -0.26 1.28
C VAL A 311 -35.08 0.24 1.77
N ALA A 312 -35.72 -0.48 2.69
CA ALA A 312 -37.02 -0.12 3.26
C ALA A 312 -36.99 1.22 4.01
N ASP A 313 -35.89 1.51 4.72
CA ASP A 313 -35.68 2.77 5.44
C ASP A 313 -35.40 3.94 4.49
N GLY A 314 -35.16 3.70 3.20
CA GLY A 314 -34.96 4.73 2.18
C GLY A 314 -33.50 5.16 1.97
N ALA A 315 -32.52 4.31 2.27
CA ALA A 315 -31.11 4.61 2.02
C ALA A 315 -30.84 4.83 0.51
N ASN A 316 -29.98 5.79 0.20
CA ASN A 316 -29.62 6.11 -1.19
C ASN A 316 -28.44 5.27 -1.68
N VAL A 317 -27.51 4.94 -0.78
CA VAL A 317 -26.30 4.17 -1.06
C VAL A 317 -26.09 3.15 0.05
N ILE A 318 -25.75 1.92 -0.31
CA ILE A 318 -25.29 0.90 0.63
C ILE A 318 -23.77 0.77 0.49
N SER A 319 -23.05 0.98 1.59
CA SER A 319 -21.63 0.67 1.73
C SER A 319 -21.49 -0.63 2.50
N LEU A 320 -20.92 -1.64 1.85
CA LEU A 320 -20.75 -2.98 2.39
C LEU A 320 -19.27 -3.38 2.30
N SER A 321 -18.56 -3.27 3.41
CA SER A 321 -17.12 -3.55 3.50
C SER A 321 -16.85 -4.95 4.05
N VAL A 322 -17.67 -5.92 3.67
CA VAL A 322 -17.55 -7.33 4.07
C VAL A 322 -17.42 -8.22 2.84
N GLY A 323 -16.71 -9.33 2.97
CA GLY A 323 -16.51 -10.25 1.87
C GLY A 323 -16.17 -11.65 2.37
N ARG A 324 -16.45 -12.65 1.53
CA ARG A 324 -16.10 -14.03 1.84
C ARG A 324 -14.59 -14.23 1.72
N THR A 325 -13.96 -14.70 2.79
CA THR A 325 -12.62 -15.27 2.69
C THR A 325 -12.73 -16.60 1.94
N VAL A 326 -12.50 -16.58 0.63
CA VAL A 326 -12.42 -17.81 -0.15
C VAL A 326 -11.05 -18.43 0.12
N THR A 327 -10.94 -19.22 1.19
CA THR A 327 -9.95 -20.31 1.20
C THR A 327 -10.45 -21.31 0.17
N THR A 328 -10.01 -21.18 -1.09
CA THR A 328 -10.22 -22.24 -2.08
C THR A 328 -9.56 -23.50 -1.53
N PRO A 329 -10.31 -24.57 -1.18
CA PRO A 329 -9.72 -25.89 -1.24
C PRO A 329 -9.42 -26.11 -2.73
N LEU A 330 -8.22 -26.56 -3.04
CA LEU A 330 -7.96 -27.07 -4.39
C LEU A 330 -9.05 -28.12 -4.71
N LEU A 331 -9.75 -27.90 -5.82
CA LEU A 331 -10.76 -28.76 -6.43
C LEU A 331 -12.12 -28.88 -5.72
N GLN A 332 -13.04 -27.97 -6.04
CA GLN A 332 -14.39 -28.40 -6.39
C GLN A 332 -14.87 -27.71 -7.67
N ARG A 333 -15.09 -28.56 -8.66
CA ARG A 333 -15.42 -28.30 -10.05
C ARG A 333 -16.83 -27.69 -10.11
N PHE A 334 -16.92 -26.39 -10.38
CA PHE A 334 -18.22 -25.73 -10.63
C PHE A 334 -18.84 -26.27 -11.92
N HIS A 335 -19.90 -27.07 -11.80
CA HIS A 335 -20.89 -27.18 -12.87
C HIS A 335 -21.67 -25.87 -12.96
N ARG A 336 -21.43 -25.10 -14.02
CA ARG A 336 -22.24 -23.93 -14.37
C ARG A 336 -23.63 -24.40 -14.82
N HIS A 337 -24.66 -24.19 -14.01
CA HIS A 337 -26.00 -24.00 -14.53
C HIS A 337 -26.14 -22.55 -15.01
N ARG A 338 -26.23 -22.38 -16.34
CA ARG A 338 -26.66 -21.11 -16.95
C ARG A 338 -28.18 -21.00 -16.81
N CYS A 339 -28.67 -20.09 -15.99
CA CYS A 339 -30.04 -19.58 -16.14
C CYS A 339 -30.01 -18.49 -17.22
N VAL A 340 -30.37 -18.87 -18.44
CA VAL A 340 -30.71 -17.94 -19.53
C VAL A 340 -32.19 -17.67 -19.42
N TRP A 341 -32.58 -16.43 -19.12
CA TRP A 341 -33.96 -15.98 -19.28
C TRP A 341 -34.31 -15.97 -20.78
N ARG A 342 -34.99 -17.02 -21.27
CA ARG A 342 -35.69 -17.03 -22.55
C ARG A 342 -37.13 -16.59 -22.32
N ARG A 343 -37.57 -15.53 -23.01
CA ARG A 343 -39.01 -15.21 -23.15
C ARG A 343 -39.70 -16.25 -24.04
N PRO A 344 -40.94 -16.66 -23.77
CA PRO A 344 -41.71 -17.51 -24.68
C PRO A 344 -42.22 -16.71 -25.90
N PRO A 345 -42.35 -17.36 -27.08
CA PRO A 345 -42.89 -16.75 -28.29
C PRO A 345 -44.43 -16.78 -28.27
N TRP A 346 -45.04 -16.22 -29.32
CA TRP A 346 -46.49 -16.06 -29.58
C TRP A 346 -47.06 -14.67 -29.22
N CYS A 347 -46.80 -13.68 -30.08
CA CYS A 347 -47.90 -12.96 -30.71
C CYS A 347 -47.45 -12.35 -32.05
N ASN A 348 -48.32 -12.45 -33.05
CA ASN A 348 -48.06 -12.29 -34.47
C ASN A 348 -47.73 -10.85 -34.90
N ARG A 349 -46.69 -10.75 -35.72
CA ARG A 349 -46.60 -10.02 -37.00
C ARG A 349 -47.82 -9.13 -37.36
N VAL A 350 -47.63 -7.80 -37.31
CA VAL A 350 -48.16 -6.85 -38.32
C VAL A 350 -47.10 -5.76 -38.58
N LEU A 351 -46.54 -5.78 -39.78
CA LEU A 351 -45.90 -4.61 -40.40
C LEU A 351 -47.01 -3.64 -40.84
N LEU A 352 -46.81 -2.32 -40.67
CA LEU A 352 -46.91 -1.32 -41.76
C LEU A 352 -46.66 0.12 -41.28
N ARG A 353 -45.56 0.68 -41.81
CA ARG A 353 -45.29 2.05 -42.31
C ARG A 353 -46.23 3.24 -41.99
N ARG A 354 -45.53 4.39 -41.86
CA ARG A 354 -45.91 5.81 -42.11
C ARG A 354 -46.75 6.46 -41.00
N LYS A 355 -46.59 7.74 -40.64
CA LYS A 355 -46.09 8.92 -41.37
C LYS A 355 -45.73 10.03 -40.36
N PHE A 356 -44.82 10.91 -40.78
CA PHE A 356 -44.47 12.19 -40.16
C PHE A 356 -45.66 13.18 -40.08
N ARG A 357 -45.70 13.92 -38.96
CA ARG A 357 -46.03 15.37 -38.76
C ARG A 357 -47.46 15.89 -39.00
N PRO A 358 -47.81 17.08 -38.46
CA PRO A 358 -46.99 18.09 -37.74
C PRO A 358 -46.73 17.77 -36.27
#